data_AF-A0A532F3I4-F1
#
_entry.id   AF-A0A532F3I4-F1
#
_cell.length_a   1.000
_cell.length_b   1.000
_cell.length_c   1.000
_cell.angle_alpha   90.00
_cell.angle_beta   90.00
_cell.angle_gamma   90.00
#
_symmetry.space_group_name_H-M   'P 1'
#
loop_
_entity.id
_entity.type
_entity.pdbx_description
1 polymer ?
#
loop_
_entity_poly.entity_id
_entity_poly.type
_entity_poly.pdbx_seq_one_letter_code
_entity_poly.pdbx_strand_id
1 'polypeptide(L)'
;MKLVIGTVATVSGVLFALSMASANPSLLPKHEGYPMKNSGSPVTGQPTANDPGQTNASGEKAGLKAAAFDDIHAQQNLKKTDNDRITTGQGANQLPTVQGPQIKIAPPVTSATKITDDRKIE
;
A
#
# COMPACT_ATOMS: atom_id res chain seq x y z
N MET A 1 -36.05 41.44 29.37
CA MET A 1 -35.69 40.15 30.01
C MET A 1 -36.23 38.93 29.25
N LYS A 2 -37.55 38.81 29.03
CA LYS A 2 -38.17 37.64 28.37
C LYS A 2 -37.65 37.36 26.96
N LEU A 3 -37.46 38.42 26.16
CA LEU A 3 -36.97 38.30 24.78
C LEU A 3 -35.54 37.75 24.72
N VAL A 4 -34.65 38.28 25.58
CA VAL A 4 -33.25 37.86 25.71
C VAL A 4 -33.14 36.41 26.17
N ILE A 5 -33.95 36.00 27.15
CA ILE A 5 -33.99 34.61 27.63
C ILE A 5 -34.45 33.67 26.52
N GLY A 6 -35.47 34.08 25.75
CA GLY A 6 -35.93 33.31 24.58
C GLY A 6 -34.84 33.18 23.52
N THR A 7 -34.09 34.25 23.22
CA THR A 7 -33.01 34.21 22.23
C THR A 7 -31.89 33.27 22.68
N VAL A 8 -31.46 33.37 23.94
CA VAL A 8 -30.42 32.49 24.51
C VAL A 8 -30.87 31.04 24.49
N ALA A 9 -32.12 30.74 24.88
CA ALA A 9 -32.64 29.38 24.85
C ALA A 9 -32.64 28.79 23.43
N THR A 10 -33.03 29.60 22.43
CA THR A 10 -33.08 29.15 21.03
C THR A 10 -31.68 28.89 20.47
N VAL A 11 -30.73 29.80 20.71
CA VAL A 11 -29.33 29.65 20.27
C VAL A 11 -28.68 28.44 20.94
N SER A 12 -28.88 28.26 22.25
CA SER A 12 -28.35 27.11 22.98
C SER A 12 -28.94 25.78 22.48
N GLY A 13 -30.24 25.75 22.17
CA GLY A 13 -30.89 24.56 21.60
C GLY A 13 -30.33 24.17 20.23
N VAL A 14 -30.09 25.15 19.36
CA VAL A 14 -29.50 24.93 18.02
C VAL A 14 -28.06 24.45 18.13
N LEU A 15 -27.24 25.08 18.98
CA LEU A 15 -25.85 24.67 19.20
C LEU A 15 -25.74 23.26 19.80
N PHE A 16 -26.64 22.91 20.72
CA PHE A 16 -26.71 21.57 21.29
C PHE A 16 -27.06 20.52 20.23
N ALA A 17 -28.05 20.79 19.37
CA ALA A 17 -28.41 19.87 18.29
C ALA A 17 -27.27 19.67 17.27
N LEU A 18 -26.56 20.74 16.91
CA LEU A 18 -25.39 20.67 16.01
C LEU A 18 -24.24 19.85 16.61
N SER A 19 -24.02 19.92 17.93
CA SER A 19 -22.96 19.15 18.60
C SER A 19 -23.15 17.63 18.48
N MET A 20 -24.40 17.16 18.45
CA MET A 20 -24.73 15.75 18.24
C MET A 20 -24.48 15.30 16.80
N ALA A 21 -24.62 16.20 15.83
CA ALA A 21 -24.33 15.90 14.41
C ALA A 21 -22.82 15.82 14.15
N SER A 22 -22.00 16.68 14.75
CA SER A 22 -20.53 16.63 14.62
C SER A 22 -19.89 15.43 15.33
N ALA A 23 -20.59 14.82 16.29
CA ALA A 23 -20.16 13.61 16.98
C ALA A 23 -20.66 12.32 16.31
N ASN A 24 -21.29 12.39 15.12
CA ASN A 24 -21.78 11.20 14.43
C ASN A 24 -20.60 10.40 13.84
N PRO A 25 -20.29 9.20 14.36
CA PRO A 25 -19.20 8.37 13.86
C PRO A 25 -19.39 7.94 12.39
N SER A 26 -20.61 8.08 11.84
CA SER A 26 -20.91 7.80 10.43
C SER A 26 -20.27 8.80 9.45
N LEU A 27 -19.81 9.95 9.93
CA LEU A 27 -19.16 10.99 9.12
C LEU A 27 -17.63 10.78 8.99
N LEU A 28 -17.04 9.85 9.75
CA LEU A 28 -15.64 9.48 9.59
C LEU A 28 -15.44 8.71 8.26
N PRO A 29 -14.33 8.95 7.53
CA PRO A 29 -13.98 8.14 6.37
C PRO A 29 -13.92 6.65 6.73
N LYS A 30 -14.79 5.87 6.08
CA LYS A 30 -14.83 4.41 6.24
C LYS A 30 -13.67 3.80 5.46
N HIS A 31 -12.97 2.90 6.12
CA HIS A 31 -11.87 2.13 5.58
C HIS A 31 -12.09 0.65 5.92
N GLU A 32 -12.24 -0.18 4.88
CA GLU A 32 -12.33 -1.63 5.06
C GLU A 32 -11.10 -2.14 5.82
N GLY A 33 -11.26 -3.23 6.60
CA GLY A 33 -10.14 -3.80 7.37
C GLY A 33 -10.06 -3.35 8.83
N TYR A 34 -11.07 -2.63 9.34
CA TYR A 34 -11.26 -2.44 10.78
C TYR A 34 -12.43 -3.30 11.30
N PRO A 35 -12.24 -4.61 11.50
CA PRO A 35 -13.30 -5.51 11.91
C PRO A 35 -13.56 -5.44 13.41
N MET A 36 -13.86 -4.27 13.97
CA MET A 36 -14.36 -4.24 15.33
C MET A 36 -15.86 -4.58 15.33
N LYS A 37 -16.19 -5.82 15.00
CA LYS A 37 -17.53 -6.34 15.21
C LYS A 37 -17.62 -6.82 16.65
N ASN A 38 -18.11 -5.94 17.53
CA ASN A 38 -18.62 -6.26 18.87
C ASN A 38 -17.93 -7.46 19.56
N SER A 39 -16.70 -7.27 20.06
CA SER A 39 -16.04 -8.28 20.88
C SER A 39 -16.81 -8.38 22.19
N GLY A 40 -17.71 -9.34 22.29
CA GLY A 40 -18.40 -9.62 23.55
C GLY A 40 -17.36 -10.02 24.60
N SER A 41 -17.51 -9.53 25.84
CA SER A 41 -16.72 -10.00 26.97
C SER A 41 -16.76 -11.54 27.01
N PRO A 42 -15.62 -12.23 27.10
CA PRO A 42 -15.59 -13.70 27.11
C PRO A 42 -16.25 -14.30 28.36
N VAL A 43 -16.51 -13.47 29.38
CA VAL A 43 -17.14 -13.88 30.64
C VAL A 43 -18.63 -13.56 30.67
N THR A 44 -19.03 -12.40 30.17
CA THR A 44 -20.40 -11.88 30.33
C THR A 44 -21.18 -11.74 29.02
N GLY A 45 -20.52 -11.93 27.87
CA GLY A 45 -21.09 -11.70 26.54
C GLY A 45 -21.44 -10.24 26.24
N GLN A 46 -21.17 -9.33 27.19
CA GLN A 46 -21.51 -7.91 27.06
C GLN A 46 -20.61 -7.24 26.01
N PRO A 47 -21.16 -6.38 25.14
CA PRO A 47 -20.38 -5.59 24.19
C PRO A 47 -19.25 -4.83 24.88
N THR A 48 -18.00 -5.07 24.48
CA THR A 48 -16.85 -4.28 24.98
C THR A 48 -16.61 -3.02 24.15
N ALA A 49 -17.28 -2.89 23.00
CA ALA A 49 -17.19 -1.73 22.14
C ALA A 49 -18.54 -1.37 21.50
N ASN A 50 -18.77 -0.07 21.32
CA ASN A 50 -19.93 0.51 20.62
C ASN A 50 -19.67 0.79 19.13
N ASP A 51 -18.58 0.24 18.58
CA ASP A 51 -18.30 0.30 17.14
C ASP A 51 -18.96 -0.89 16.44
N PRO A 52 -19.80 -0.69 15.41
CA PRO A 52 -20.32 -1.79 14.59
C PRO A 52 -19.22 -2.51 13.78
N GLY A 53 -18.05 -1.90 13.62
CA GLY A 53 -16.94 -2.42 12.83
C GLY A 53 -17.20 -2.35 11.34
N GLN A 54 -16.15 -2.58 10.57
CA GLN A 54 -16.19 -2.63 9.11
C GLN A 54 -15.89 -4.04 8.63
N THR A 55 -16.37 -4.38 7.43
CA THR A 55 -16.08 -5.67 6.82
C THR A 55 -14.57 -5.87 6.69
N ASN A 56 -14.11 -7.09 6.98
CA ASN A 56 -12.71 -7.48 6.76
C ASN A 56 -12.31 -7.15 5.32
N ALA A 57 -11.24 -6.38 5.17
CA ALA A 57 -10.55 -6.25 3.88
C ALA A 57 -9.68 -7.50 3.72
N SER A 58 -10.12 -8.46 2.92
CA SER A 58 -9.32 -9.65 2.59
C SER A 58 -9.36 -9.96 1.09
N GLY A 59 -8.39 -10.75 0.63
CA GLY A 59 -8.29 -11.21 -0.75
C GLY A 59 -7.81 -10.13 -1.74
N GLU A 60 -8.12 -10.36 -3.01
CA GLU A 60 -7.61 -9.59 -4.15
C GLU A 60 -7.92 -8.08 -4.06
N LYS A 61 -9.11 -7.72 -3.53
CA LYS A 61 -9.50 -6.32 -3.35
C LYS A 61 -8.63 -5.58 -2.33
N ALA A 62 -8.20 -6.26 -1.27
CA ALA A 62 -7.28 -5.68 -0.29
C ALA A 62 -5.89 -5.47 -0.90
N GLY A 63 -5.42 -6.44 -1.69
CA GLY A 63 -4.16 -6.33 -2.44
C GLY A 63 -4.18 -5.19 -3.46
N LEU A 64 -5.24 -5.05 -4.25
CA LEU A 64 -5.39 -3.97 -5.23
C LEU A 64 -5.46 -2.58 -4.56
N LYS A 65 -6.16 -2.45 -3.43
CA LYS A 65 -6.21 -1.19 -2.67
C LYS A 65 -4.86 -0.86 -2.02
N ALA A 66 -4.14 -1.85 -1.51
CA ALA A 66 -2.80 -1.65 -0.96
C ALA A 66 -1.80 -1.24 -2.06
N ALA A 67 -1.84 -1.90 -3.21
CA ALA A 67 -1.01 -1.57 -4.37
C ALA A 67 -1.34 -0.19 -4.96
N ALA A 68 -2.60 0.25 -4.87
CA ALA A 68 -3.02 1.59 -5.28
C ALA A 68 -2.72 2.69 -4.23
N PHE A 69 -2.46 2.30 -2.99
CA PHE A 69 -2.10 3.22 -1.90
C PHE A 69 -0.60 3.55 -1.89
N ASP A 70 0.24 2.62 -2.33
CA ASP A 70 1.66 2.89 -2.56
C ASP A 70 1.77 3.92 -3.70
N ASP A 71 1.93 5.16 -3.27
CA ASP A 71 1.92 6.34 -4.09
C ASP A 71 3.05 6.27 -5.14
N ILE A 72 2.80 6.83 -6.32
CA ILE A 72 3.82 7.15 -7.33
C ILE A 72 4.98 7.99 -6.75
N HIS A 73 4.75 8.64 -5.59
CA HIS A 73 5.78 9.34 -4.82
C HIS A 73 6.75 8.43 -4.04
N ALA A 74 6.42 7.16 -3.80
CA ALA A 74 7.33 6.17 -3.22
C ALA A 74 8.24 5.52 -4.27
N GLN A 75 8.04 5.84 -5.56
CA GLN A 75 8.88 5.31 -6.63
C GLN A 75 10.23 6.02 -6.66
N GLN A 76 11.29 5.27 -6.35
CA GLN A 76 12.65 5.80 -6.39
C GLN A 76 13.16 5.90 -7.84
N ASN A 77 13.03 7.08 -8.45
CA ASN A 77 13.58 7.37 -9.78
C ASN A 77 15.01 7.96 -9.70
N LEU A 78 15.92 7.24 -9.05
CA LEU A 78 17.33 7.66 -8.99
C LEU A 78 18.03 7.33 -10.29
N LYS A 79 18.50 8.37 -11.00
CA LYS A 79 19.42 8.22 -12.12
C LYS A 79 20.81 7.86 -11.58
N LYS A 80 21.30 6.67 -11.91
CA LYS A 80 22.71 6.30 -11.66
C LYS A 80 23.58 6.96 -12.72
N THR A 81 24.30 8.02 -12.35
CA THR A 81 25.16 8.79 -13.27
C THR A 81 26.25 7.96 -13.94
N ASP A 82 26.73 6.89 -13.28
CA ASP A 82 27.69 5.95 -13.86
C ASP A 82 27.15 5.24 -15.11
N ASN A 83 25.82 5.16 -15.24
CA ASN A 83 25.13 4.48 -16.33
C ASN A 83 24.78 5.43 -17.48
N ASP A 84 25.22 6.69 -17.46
CA ASP A 84 24.89 7.68 -18.48
C ASP A 84 25.33 7.28 -19.89
N ARG A 85 26.30 6.38 -19.99
CA ARG A 85 26.78 5.82 -21.26
C ARG A 85 25.97 4.64 -21.75
N ILE A 86 25.01 4.10 -20.99
CA ILE A 86 24.25 2.92 -21.39
C ILE A 86 23.11 3.35 -22.33
N THR A 87 23.15 2.87 -23.57
CA THR A 87 22.09 3.11 -24.57
C THR A 87 20.90 2.18 -24.41
N THR A 88 21.18 0.90 -24.15
CA THR A 88 20.17 -0.15 -24.03
C THR A 88 20.63 -1.16 -22.99
N GLY A 89 19.82 -1.35 -21.95
CA GLY A 89 19.99 -2.42 -20.99
C GLY A 89 19.79 -3.78 -21.65
N GLN A 90 20.68 -4.72 -21.36
CA GLN A 90 20.52 -6.12 -21.76
C GLN A 90 20.09 -6.93 -20.53
N GLY A 91 19.55 -8.13 -20.73
CA GLY A 91 19.10 -9.00 -19.65
C GLY A 91 20.23 -9.39 -18.68
N ALA A 92 19.89 -10.14 -17.63
CA ALA A 92 20.86 -10.60 -16.64
C ALA A 92 22.04 -11.33 -17.31
N ASN A 93 23.26 -11.11 -16.79
CA ASN A 93 24.53 -11.65 -17.31
C ASN A 93 24.96 -11.17 -18.71
N GLN A 94 24.31 -10.16 -19.28
CA GLN A 94 24.76 -9.56 -20.54
C GLN A 94 25.29 -8.15 -20.30
N LEU A 95 26.41 -7.81 -20.95
CA LEU A 95 26.91 -6.45 -20.94
C LEU A 95 25.93 -5.53 -21.67
N PRO A 96 25.58 -4.37 -21.11
CA PRO A 96 24.73 -3.40 -21.78
C PRO A 96 25.43 -2.83 -23.02
N THR A 97 24.62 -2.29 -23.92
CA THR A 97 25.14 -1.48 -25.02
C THR A 97 25.51 -0.11 -24.50
N VAL A 98 26.65 0.43 -24.93
CA VAL A 98 27.15 1.72 -24.44
C VAL A 98 27.48 2.68 -25.58
N GLN A 99 27.37 3.99 -25.34
CA GLN A 99 28.01 5.00 -26.18
C GLN A 99 29.53 4.82 -26.14
N GLY A 100 30.10 4.47 -27.29
CA GLY A 100 31.53 4.27 -27.52
C GLY A 100 31.86 2.83 -27.94
N PRO A 101 33.14 2.43 -27.84
CA PRO A 101 33.57 1.09 -28.19
C PRO A 101 32.86 0.02 -27.33
N GLN A 102 32.19 -0.93 -27.99
CA GLN A 102 31.52 -2.04 -27.32
C GLN A 102 32.55 -3.09 -26.91
N ILE A 103 32.63 -3.39 -25.61
CA ILE A 103 33.47 -4.48 -25.11
C ILE A 103 32.82 -5.81 -25.51
N LYS A 104 33.56 -6.63 -26.25
CA LYS A 104 33.20 -8.01 -26.55
C LYS A 104 33.99 -8.93 -25.63
N ILE A 105 33.31 -9.62 -24.72
CA ILE A 105 33.92 -10.71 -23.96
C ILE A 105 33.85 -11.96 -24.83
N ALA A 106 34.97 -12.30 -25.45
CA ALA A 106 35.11 -13.60 -26.10
C ALA A 106 35.28 -14.67 -25.01
N PRO A 107 34.65 -15.85 -25.16
CA PRO A 107 34.94 -16.97 -24.27
C PRO A 107 36.44 -17.32 -24.35
N PRO A 108 37.07 -17.73 -23.23
CA PRO A 108 38.49 -18.05 -23.19
C PRO A 108 38.86 -19.25 -24.09
N VAL A 109 37.85 -20.03 -24.50
CA VAL A 109 37.96 -21.18 -25.39
C VAL A 109 36.94 -21.08 -26.51
N THR A 110 37.30 -21.53 -27.71
CA THR A 110 36.42 -21.55 -28.89
C THR A 110 35.36 -22.65 -28.81
N SER A 111 35.58 -23.66 -27.97
CA SER A 111 34.63 -24.72 -27.67
C SER A 111 34.71 -25.07 -26.18
N ALA A 112 33.55 -25.25 -25.55
CA ALA A 112 33.47 -25.93 -24.27
C ALA A 112 33.32 -27.42 -24.53
N THR A 113 33.96 -28.28 -23.74
CA THR A 113 33.63 -29.70 -23.72
C THR A 113 32.21 -29.84 -23.18
N LYS A 114 31.23 -29.94 -24.08
CA LYS A 114 29.85 -30.24 -23.69
C LYS A 114 29.86 -31.58 -22.96
N ILE A 115 29.39 -31.60 -21.72
CA ILE A 115 29.07 -32.87 -21.06
C ILE A 115 27.74 -33.31 -21.66
N THR A 116 27.80 -34.34 -22.49
CA THR A 116 26.64 -35.05 -23.00
C THR A 116 26.17 -36.06 -21.94
N ASP A 117 24.88 -36.37 -21.91
CA ASP A 117 24.23 -37.18 -20.86
C ASP A 117 24.73 -38.64 -20.79
N ASP A 118 25.55 -39.06 -21.74
CA ASP A 118 26.19 -40.37 -21.87
C ASP A 118 27.48 -40.52 -21.05
N ARG A 119 27.99 -39.44 -20.43
CA ARG A 119 29.22 -39.50 -19.64
C ARG A 119 28.95 -40.13 -18.26
N LYS A 120 29.23 -41.44 -18.12
CA LYS A 120 29.31 -42.09 -16.80
C LYS A 120 30.62 -41.71 -16.11
N ILE A 121 30.51 -41.23 -14.87
CA ILE A 121 31.66 -41.12 -13.96
C ILE A 121 31.77 -42.48 -13.27
N GLU A 122 32.87 -43.18 -13.48
CA GLU A 122 33.25 -44.38 -12.72
C GLU A 122 33.89 -44.00 -11.37
#